data_AF-A0A2A4U2L1-F1
#
_entry.id   AF-A0A2A4U2L1-F1
#
_cell.length_a   1.000
_cell.length_b   1.000
_cell.length_c   1.000
_cell.angle_alpha   90.00
_cell.angle_beta   90.00
_cell.angle_gamma   90.00
#
_symmetry.space_group_name_H-M   'P 1'
#
loop_
_entity.id
_entity.type
_entity.pdbx_description
1 polymer ?
#
loop_
_entity_poly.entity_id
_entity_poly.type
_entity_poly.pdbx_seq_one_letter_code
_entity_poly.pdbx_strand_id
1 'polypeptide(L)'
;MRYWTMLPDGGVAGPLDAEHIAKIESFGPESLVCPEHFHGSGDHAWIRAGFIGELRQHFPRDLRLIPPDPTLAEAAAVGSIEDRVLELEGLLLNALERLRERGRDVGDLKRQSREREREVLRMRAALKQVSSRVGGLGRLDIKLKRMTEALEIQEKDVGAIRKSFEGGLEKAAESAAKTVAEAHAMIQEATRIAEKAVAFAKKNKKVSRKKKRNRPKRTKKSGPDHWSGSDV
;
A
#
# COMPACT_ATOMS: atom_id res chain seq x y z
N MET A 1 -55.57 67.86 35.05
CA MET A 1 -55.61 67.54 33.61
C MET A 1 -56.62 68.46 32.95
N ARG A 2 -56.27 69.09 31.82
CA ARG A 2 -57.23 69.80 30.98
C ARG A 2 -57.72 68.79 29.95
N TYR A 3 -59.01 68.49 29.93
CA TYR A 3 -59.61 67.61 28.92
C TYR A 3 -60.47 68.47 27.99
N TRP A 4 -60.49 68.10 26.72
CA TRP A 4 -61.29 68.74 25.69
C TRP A 4 -62.24 67.70 25.12
N THR A 5 -63.40 68.18 24.70
CA THR A 5 -64.51 67.35 24.29
C THR A 5 -64.92 67.73 22.87
N MET A 6 -65.02 66.76 21.98
CA MET A 6 -65.49 66.98 20.61
C MET A 6 -67.03 66.99 20.58
N LEU A 7 -67.62 68.09 20.12
CA LEU A 7 -69.04 68.27 19.93
C LEU A 7 -69.55 67.48 18.70
N PRO A 8 -70.86 67.16 18.62
CA PRO A 8 -71.44 66.36 17.53
C PRO A 8 -71.40 67.04 16.16
N ASP A 9 -71.25 68.36 16.13
CA ASP A 9 -71.07 69.17 14.93
C ASP A 9 -69.63 69.15 14.38
N GLY A 10 -68.72 68.42 15.05
CA GLY A 10 -67.29 68.41 14.73
C GLY A 10 -66.50 69.49 15.46
N GLY A 11 -67.18 70.24 16.33
CA GLY A 11 -66.61 71.28 17.17
C GLY A 11 -65.71 70.77 18.27
N VAL A 12 -64.85 71.63 18.82
CA VAL A 12 -64.10 71.33 20.04
C VAL A 12 -64.56 72.25 21.16
N ALA A 13 -65.19 71.67 22.19
CA ALA A 13 -65.52 72.36 23.42
C ALA A 13 -64.44 72.12 24.48
N GLY A 14 -64.10 73.18 25.20
CA GLY A 14 -63.16 73.11 26.30
C GLY A 14 -62.89 74.48 26.90
N PRO A 15 -61.99 74.57 27.89
CA PRO A 15 -61.67 75.84 28.55
C PRO A 15 -60.92 76.85 27.66
N LEU A 16 -60.59 76.48 26.42
CA LEU A 16 -59.83 77.27 25.45
C LEU A 16 -60.39 77.02 24.04
N ASP A 17 -60.51 78.07 23.24
CA ASP A 17 -60.94 77.96 21.84
C ASP A 17 -59.90 77.25 20.96
N ALA A 18 -60.34 76.72 19.80
CA ALA A 18 -59.49 76.05 18.83
C ALA A 18 -58.23 76.86 18.43
N GLU A 19 -58.33 78.18 18.30
CA GLU A 19 -57.21 79.08 18.01
C GLU A 19 -56.18 79.17 19.14
N HIS A 20 -56.64 79.09 20.39
CA HIS A 20 -55.78 79.13 21.58
C HIS A 20 -55.05 77.81 21.77
N ILE A 21 -55.73 76.70 21.44
CA ILE A 21 -55.18 75.35 21.49
C ILE A 21 -54.02 75.18 20.50
N ALA A 22 -54.16 75.67 19.28
CA ALA A 22 -53.11 75.57 18.26
C ALA A 22 -51.83 76.36 18.58
N LYS A 23 -51.88 77.29 19.54
CA LYS A 23 -50.72 78.07 20.01
C LYS A 23 -49.95 77.38 21.12
N ILE A 24 -50.45 76.28 21.66
CA ILE A 24 -49.77 75.51 22.70
C ILE A 24 -48.66 74.70 22.02
N GLU A 25 -47.39 74.97 22.38
CA GLU A 25 -46.22 74.31 21.76
C GLU A 25 -46.26 72.78 21.82
N SER A 26 -46.89 72.22 22.86
CA SER A 26 -47.04 70.77 23.04
C SER A 26 -48.29 70.17 22.36
N PHE A 27 -49.15 71.01 21.77
CA PHE A 27 -50.37 70.57 21.10
C PHE A 27 -50.17 70.56 19.60
N GLY A 28 -49.97 69.36 19.05
CA GLY A 28 -49.75 69.14 17.64
C GLY A 28 -50.91 68.39 17.00
N PRO A 29 -50.82 68.15 15.68
CA PRO A 29 -51.83 67.37 14.98
C PRO A 29 -51.82 65.89 15.38
N GLU A 30 -50.76 65.44 16.07
CA GLU A 30 -50.64 64.13 16.71
C GLU A 30 -51.28 64.04 18.10
N SER A 31 -51.68 65.17 18.68
CA SER A 31 -52.28 65.20 20.02
C SER A 31 -53.64 64.52 20.02
N LEU A 32 -53.90 63.70 21.03
CA LEU A 32 -55.12 62.92 21.16
C LEU A 32 -56.24 63.76 21.80
N VAL A 33 -57.41 63.78 21.16
CA VAL A 33 -58.62 64.49 21.61
C VAL A 33 -59.75 63.47 21.80
N CYS A 34 -60.52 63.65 22.89
CA CYS A 34 -61.62 62.76 23.24
C CYS A 34 -62.97 63.38 22.80
N PRO A 35 -63.87 62.63 22.16
CA PRO A 35 -65.21 63.13 21.83
C PRO A 35 -66.14 63.25 23.05
N GLU A 36 -66.92 64.33 23.12
CA GLU A 36 -67.74 64.76 24.27
C GLU A 36 -68.75 63.72 24.73
N HIS A 37 -69.25 62.91 23.79
CA HIS A 37 -70.33 61.96 24.04
C HIS A 37 -69.90 60.73 24.83
N PHE A 38 -68.61 60.62 25.11
CA PHE A 38 -68.03 59.49 25.82
C PHE A 38 -67.21 59.99 27.01
N HIS A 39 -67.93 60.36 28.09
CA HIS A 39 -67.32 60.66 29.38
C HIS A 39 -66.69 59.39 29.99
N GLY A 40 -65.49 59.05 29.55
CA GLY A 40 -64.60 58.10 30.25
C GLY A 40 -65.10 56.67 30.41
N SER A 41 -66.05 56.21 29.58
CA SER A 41 -66.62 54.87 29.67
C SER A 41 -66.38 54.05 28.40
N GLY A 42 -65.27 53.31 28.40
CA GLY A 42 -64.96 52.22 27.46
C GLY A 42 -64.30 52.66 26.16
N ASP A 43 -63.40 51.85 25.62
CA ASP A 43 -62.85 51.64 24.26
C ASP A 43 -63.02 52.67 23.11
N HIS A 44 -63.37 53.92 23.38
CA HIS A 44 -63.65 54.91 22.35
C HIS A 44 -62.35 55.56 21.93
N ALA A 45 -62.06 55.45 20.63
CA ALA A 45 -60.80 55.86 20.04
C ALA A 45 -60.56 57.34 20.32
N TRP A 46 -59.51 57.63 21.11
CA TRP A 46 -58.90 58.95 21.10
C TRP A 46 -58.54 59.29 19.66
N ILE A 47 -59.03 60.41 19.14
CA ILE A 47 -58.81 60.81 17.76
C ILE A 47 -57.66 61.81 17.74
N ARG A 48 -56.71 61.66 16.82
CA ARG A 48 -55.66 62.66 16.62
C ARG A 48 -56.27 63.99 16.17
N ALA A 49 -55.81 65.09 16.75
CA ALA A 49 -56.28 66.44 16.47
C ALA A 49 -56.22 66.80 14.98
N GLY A 50 -55.28 66.23 14.23
CA GLY A 50 -55.15 66.43 12.78
C GLY A 50 -56.31 65.89 11.94
N PHE A 51 -57.15 64.99 12.49
CA PHE A 51 -58.35 64.48 11.82
C PHE A 51 -59.61 65.30 12.12
N ILE A 52 -59.55 66.21 13.11
CA ILE A 52 -60.67 67.07 13.48
C ILE A 52 -60.65 68.31 12.58
N GLY A 53 -61.73 68.52 11.81
CA GLY A 53 -61.80 69.54 10.76
C GLY A 53 -61.50 70.97 11.23
N GLU A 54 -61.90 71.32 12.45
CA GLU A 54 -61.63 72.64 13.04
C GLU A 54 -60.19 72.82 13.49
N LEU A 55 -59.64 71.87 14.27
CA LEU A 55 -58.25 71.92 14.73
C LEU A 55 -57.27 71.82 13.55
N ARG A 56 -57.61 71.02 12.53
CA ARG A 56 -56.80 70.85 11.31
C ARG A 56 -56.54 72.16 10.58
N GLN A 57 -57.47 73.11 10.62
CA GLN A 57 -57.32 74.41 9.96
C GLN A 57 -56.30 75.31 10.64
N HIS A 58 -56.00 75.06 11.91
CA HIS A 58 -55.05 75.85 12.70
C HIS A 58 -53.62 75.28 12.70
N PHE A 59 -53.43 74.02 12.28
CA PHE A 59 -52.09 73.46 12.13
C PHE A 59 -51.40 73.95 10.83
N PRO A 60 -50.05 74.05 10.80
CA PRO A 60 -49.28 74.32 9.59
C PRO A 60 -49.62 73.34 8.47
N ARG A 61 -49.71 73.79 7.21
CA ARG A 61 -50.12 72.96 6.05
C ARG A 61 -49.29 71.69 5.92
N ASP A 62 -47.99 71.77 6.24
CA ASP A 62 -47.05 70.66 6.15
C ASP A 62 -47.34 69.54 7.16
N LEU A 63 -48.02 69.88 8.28
CA LEU A 63 -48.40 68.94 9.32
C LEU A 63 -49.87 68.50 9.23
N ARG A 64 -50.62 68.95 8.21
CA ARG A 64 -52.03 68.54 7.97
C ARG A 64 -52.13 67.21 7.22
N LEU A 65 -51.02 66.69 6.73
CA LEU A 65 -50.92 65.44 5.98
C LEU A 65 -50.40 64.31 6.89
N ILE A 66 -51.05 64.14 8.05
CA ILE A 66 -50.79 62.96 8.88
C ILE A 66 -51.38 61.75 8.14
N PRO A 67 -50.63 60.64 7.98
CA PRO A 67 -51.20 59.41 7.46
C PRO A 67 -52.37 58.94 8.37
N PRO A 68 -53.40 58.29 7.82
CA PRO A 68 -54.46 57.67 8.63
C PRO A 68 -53.84 56.80 9.73
N ASP A 69 -54.46 56.79 10.91
CA ASP A 69 -54.11 55.81 11.93
C ASP A 69 -54.23 54.40 11.31
N PRO A 70 -53.26 53.51 11.56
CA PRO A 70 -53.25 52.20 10.95
C PRO A 70 -54.53 51.46 11.34
N THR A 71 -55.18 50.86 10.35
CA THR A 71 -56.38 50.08 10.63
C THR A 71 -56.03 48.81 11.41
N LEU A 72 -56.96 48.25 12.18
CA LEU A 72 -56.74 46.96 12.87
C LEU A 72 -56.31 45.85 11.90
N ALA A 73 -56.76 45.91 10.65
CA ALA A 73 -56.35 44.98 9.60
C ALA A 73 -54.88 45.14 9.19
N GLU A 74 -54.37 46.39 9.14
CA GLU A 74 -52.96 46.67 8.86
C GLU A 74 -52.06 46.21 10.01
N ALA A 75 -52.47 46.45 11.27
CA ALA A 75 -51.74 45.96 12.44
C ALA A 75 -51.67 44.41 12.45
N ALA A 76 -52.77 43.73 12.13
CA ALA A 76 -52.79 42.28 11.99
C ALA A 76 -51.89 41.77 10.84
N ALA A 77 -51.84 42.50 9.72
CA ALA A 77 -50.95 42.16 8.61
C ALA A 77 -49.46 42.31 9.00
N VAL A 78 -49.10 43.35 9.76
CA VAL A 78 -47.75 43.52 10.28
C VAL A 78 -47.37 42.35 11.20
N GLY A 79 -48.24 41.96 12.13
CA GLY A 79 -47.99 40.80 13.00
C GLY A 79 -47.79 39.50 12.22
N SER A 80 -48.59 39.26 11.18
CA SER A 80 -48.40 38.09 10.30
C SER A 80 -47.09 38.12 9.52
N ILE A 81 -46.63 39.31 9.11
CA ILE A 81 -45.33 39.48 8.45
C ILE A 81 -44.20 39.19 9.45
N GLU A 82 -44.28 39.71 10.67
CA GLU A 82 -43.31 39.45 11.74
C GLU A 82 -43.18 37.95 12.03
N ASP A 83 -44.30 37.25 12.20
CA ASP A 83 -44.31 35.79 12.41
C ASP A 83 -43.62 35.04 11.26
N ARG A 84 -43.89 35.45 10.02
CA ARG A 84 -43.28 34.82 8.85
C ARG A 84 -41.80 35.13 8.70
N VAL A 85 -41.36 36.32 9.11
CA VAL A 85 -39.94 36.67 9.17
C VAL A 85 -39.23 35.78 10.19
N LEU A 86 -39.81 35.59 11.39
CA LEU A 86 -39.25 34.71 12.41
C LEU A 86 -39.17 33.25 11.92
N GLU A 87 -40.17 32.76 11.19
CA GLU A 87 -40.14 31.43 10.59
C GLU A 87 -39.00 31.28 9.57
N LEU A 88 -38.84 32.28 8.68
CA LEU A 88 -37.77 32.29 7.68
C LEU A 88 -36.38 32.38 8.30
N GLU A 89 -36.22 33.17 9.36
CA GLU A 89 -34.98 33.25 10.14
C GLU A 89 -34.63 31.90 10.77
N GLY A 90 -35.62 31.22 11.35
CA GLY A 90 -35.45 29.86 11.88
C GLY A 90 -35.01 28.85 10.81
N LEU A 91 -35.63 28.89 9.63
CA LEU A 91 -35.23 28.04 8.49
C LEU A 91 -33.81 28.36 8.00
N LEU A 92 -33.44 29.63 7.97
CA LEU A 92 -32.11 30.07 7.55
C LEU A 92 -31.03 29.62 8.54
N LEU A 93 -31.27 29.73 9.84
CA LEU A 93 -30.36 29.24 10.87
C LEU A 93 -30.17 27.72 10.77
N ASN A 94 -31.26 26.96 10.61
CA ASN A 94 -31.21 25.52 10.39
C ASN A 94 -30.42 25.14 9.12
N ALA A 95 -30.58 25.90 8.03
CA ALA A 95 -29.83 25.67 6.81
C ALA A 95 -28.33 25.95 6.99
N LEU A 96 -27.97 27.02 7.72
CA LEU A 96 -26.58 27.35 8.04
C LEU A 96 -25.92 26.28 8.93
N GLU A 97 -26.64 25.73 9.90
CA GLU A 97 -26.14 24.62 10.72
C GLU A 97 -25.89 23.36 9.88
N ARG A 98 -26.85 22.96 9.04
CA ARG A 98 -26.66 21.83 8.11
C ARG A 98 -25.49 22.03 7.15
N LEU A 99 -25.28 23.26 6.67
CA LEU A 99 -24.12 23.59 5.82
C LEU A 99 -22.81 23.46 6.59
N ARG A 100 -22.77 23.89 7.86
CA ARG A 100 -21.60 23.72 8.73
C ARG A 100 -21.30 22.25 9.00
N GLU A 101 -22.31 21.45 9.30
CA GLU A 101 -22.17 19.99 9.50
C GLU A 101 -21.62 19.32 8.24
N ARG A 102 -22.23 19.56 7.07
CA ARG A 102 -21.72 19.05 5.80
C ARG A 102 -20.30 19.51 5.51
N GLY A 103 -19.94 20.74 5.90
CA GLY A 103 -18.57 21.24 5.80
C GLY A 103 -17.57 20.44 6.63
N ARG A 104 -17.96 20.01 7.84
CA ARG A 104 -17.14 19.11 8.67
C ARG A 104 -17.03 17.73 8.04
N ASP A 105 -18.13 17.15 7.57
CA ASP A 105 -18.15 15.84 6.93
C ASP A 105 -17.25 15.79 5.69
N VAL A 106 -17.32 16.83 4.84
CA VAL A 106 -16.43 16.97 3.68
C VAL A 106 -14.96 17.09 4.11
N GLY A 107 -14.70 17.81 5.20
CA GLY A 107 -13.37 17.89 5.80
C GLY A 107 -12.85 16.52 6.25
N ASP A 108 -13.69 15.71 6.88
CA ASP A 108 -13.36 14.37 7.36
C ASP A 108 -13.14 13.40 6.20
N LEU A 109 -14.02 13.39 5.20
CA LEU A 109 -13.87 12.59 3.99
C LEU A 109 -12.57 12.94 3.25
N LYS A 110 -12.21 14.22 3.18
CA LYS A 110 -10.95 14.67 2.56
C LYS A 110 -9.72 14.19 3.34
N ARG A 111 -9.79 14.15 4.67
CA ARG A 111 -8.73 13.59 5.52
C ARG A 111 -8.57 12.09 5.28
N GLN A 112 -9.68 11.34 5.32
CA GLN A 112 -9.69 9.90 5.07
C GLN A 112 -9.18 9.56 3.65
N SER A 113 -9.57 10.33 2.63
CA SER A 113 -9.08 10.15 1.25
C SER A 113 -7.56 10.28 1.18
N ARG A 114 -6.98 11.31 1.82
CA ARG A 114 -5.52 11.52 1.86
C ARG A 114 -4.79 10.41 2.61
N GLU A 115 -5.37 9.88 3.67
CA GLU A 115 -4.80 8.74 4.40
C GLU A 115 -4.78 7.48 3.54
N ARG A 116 -5.91 7.17 2.87
CA ARG A 116 -5.99 6.05 1.92
C ARG A 116 -5.04 6.20 0.74
N GLU A 117 -4.88 7.41 0.19
CA GLU A 117 -3.89 7.68 -0.87
C GLU A 117 -2.47 7.33 -0.41
N ARG A 118 -2.09 7.74 0.81
CA ARG A 118 -0.78 7.40 1.39
C ARG A 118 -0.64 5.89 1.59
N GLU A 119 -1.69 5.22 2.04
CA GLU A 119 -1.70 3.77 2.21
C GLU A 119 -1.52 3.04 0.88
N VAL A 120 -2.23 3.46 -0.17
CA VAL A 120 -2.08 2.92 -1.52
C VAL A 120 -0.66 3.11 -2.04
N LEU A 121 -0.04 4.28 -1.82
CA LEU A 121 1.36 4.51 -2.19
C LEU A 121 2.32 3.58 -1.45
N ARG A 122 2.09 3.34 -0.15
CA ARG A 122 2.89 2.38 0.65
C ARG A 122 2.74 0.96 0.11
N MET A 123 1.50 0.51 -0.16
CA MET A 123 1.23 -0.81 -0.73
C MET A 123 1.89 -0.96 -2.11
N ARG A 124 1.84 0.06 -2.96
CA ARG A 124 2.49 0.05 -4.28
C ARG A 124 4.02 -0.07 -4.15
N ALA A 125 4.63 0.62 -3.19
CA ALA A 125 6.05 0.51 -2.93
C ALA A 125 6.43 -0.90 -2.44
N ALA A 126 5.66 -1.46 -1.50
CA ALA A 126 5.85 -2.83 -1.01
C ALA A 126 5.70 -3.86 -2.14
N LEU A 127 4.68 -3.72 -2.98
CA LEU A 127 4.45 -4.60 -4.13
C LEU A 127 5.59 -4.53 -5.15
N LYS A 128 6.16 -3.35 -5.40
CA LYS A 128 7.35 -3.19 -6.25
C LYS A 128 8.56 -3.93 -5.65
N GLN A 129 8.75 -3.88 -4.34
CA GLN A 129 9.83 -4.60 -3.65
C GLN A 129 9.63 -6.12 -3.67
N VAL A 130 8.40 -6.61 -3.51
CA VAL A 130 8.09 -8.04 -3.64
C VAL A 130 8.32 -8.50 -5.08
N SER A 131 7.85 -7.73 -6.07
CA SER A 131 8.06 -8.03 -7.49
C SER A 131 9.54 -8.13 -7.85
N SER A 132 10.40 -7.23 -7.34
CA SER A 132 11.84 -7.31 -7.60
C SER A 132 12.48 -8.54 -6.95
N ARG A 133 12.06 -8.92 -5.73
CA ARG A 133 12.50 -10.15 -5.07
C ARG A 133 12.10 -11.40 -5.84
N VAL A 134 10.85 -11.47 -6.31
CA VAL A 134 10.35 -12.57 -7.14
C VAL A 134 11.14 -12.66 -8.46
N GLY A 135 11.41 -11.54 -9.12
CA GLY A 135 12.29 -11.50 -10.28
C GLY A 135 13.71 -12.00 -10.00
N GLY A 136 14.25 -11.71 -8.82
CA GLY A 136 15.53 -12.25 -8.34
C GLY A 136 15.50 -13.77 -8.14
N LEU A 137 14.44 -14.29 -7.50
CA LEU A 137 14.22 -15.72 -7.31
C LEU A 137 14.09 -16.46 -8.65
N GLY A 138 13.38 -15.89 -9.63
CA GLY A 138 13.28 -16.47 -10.97
C GLY A 138 14.64 -16.60 -11.67
N ARG A 139 15.56 -15.64 -11.49
CA ARG A 139 16.94 -15.75 -12.00
C ARG A 139 17.74 -16.85 -11.29
N LEU A 140 17.51 -17.05 -9.99
CA LEU A 140 18.15 -18.13 -9.24
C LEU A 140 17.64 -19.50 -9.67
N ASP A 141 16.34 -19.65 -9.93
CA ASP A 141 15.74 -20.89 -10.47
C ASP A 141 16.38 -21.28 -11.82
N ILE A 142 16.56 -20.31 -12.73
CA ILE A 142 17.25 -20.54 -14.01
C ILE A 142 18.71 -20.99 -13.78
N LYS A 143 19.42 -20.39 -12.81
CA LYS A 143 20.79 -20.81 -12.49
C LYS A 143 20.84 -22.22 -11.92
N LEU A 144 19.91 -22.57 -11.02
CA LEU A 144 19.82 -23.90 -10.44
C LEU A 144 19.58 -24.94 -11.52
N LYS A 145 18.62 -24.72 -12.44
CA LYS A 145 18.37 -25.62 -13.58
C LYS A 145 19.63 -25.87 -14.42
N ARG A 146 20.37 -24.81 -14.76
CA ARG A 146 21.64 -24.94 -15.50
C ARG A 146 22.71 -25.70 -14.72
N MET A 147 22.80 -25.51 -13.40
CA MET A 147 23.73 -26.27 -12.56
C MET A 147 23.34 -27.74 -12.49
N THR A 148 22.04 -28.05 -12.38
CA THR A 148 21.54 -29.42 -12.41
C THR A 148 21.84 -30.09 -13.74
N GLU A 149 21.58 -29.42 -14.87
CA GLU A 149 21.92 -29.92 -16.21
C GLU A 149 23.43 -30.16 -16.35
N ALA A 150 24.28 -29.27 -15.83
CA ALA A 150 25.73 -29.44 -15.85
C ALA A 150 26.19 -30.63 -14.99
N LEU A 151 25.57 -30.85 -13.83
CA LEU A 151 25.84 -32.01 -12.97
C LEU A 151 25.42 -33.30 -13.65
N GLU A 152 24.27 -33.34 -14.32
CA GLU A 152 23.84 -34.52 -15.09
C GLU A 152 24.82 -34.88 -16.22
N ILE A 153 25.41 -33.86 -16.88
CA ILE A 153 26.46 -34.08 -17.89
C ILE A 153 27.72 -34.64 -17.23
N GLN A 154 28.17 -34.04 -16.12
CA GLN A 154 29.35 -34.52 -15.40
C GLN A 154 29.16 -35.95 -14.87
N GLU A 155 27.98 -36.31 -14.36
CA GLU A 155 27.68 -37.67 -13.94
C GLU A 155 27.76 -38.66 -15.10
N LYS A 156 27.29 -38.28 -16.30
CA LYS A 156 27.44 -39.10 -17.51
C LYS A 156 28.90 -39.27 -17.89
N ASP A 157 29.70 -38.21 -17.84
CA ASP A 157 31.13 -38.25 -18.16
C ASP A 157 31.89 -39.14 -17.16
N VAL A 158 31.65 -38.97 -15.86
CA VAL A 158 32.24 -39.83 -14.81
C VAL A 158 31.79 -41.28 -14.99
N GLY A 159 30.52 -41.53 -15.33
CA GLY A 159 30.02 -42.86 -15.66
C GLY A 159 30.72 -43.49 -16.86
N ALA A 160 31.00 -42.71 -17.91
CA ALA A 160 31.73 -43.16 -19.09
C ALA A 160 33.20 -43.47 -18.78
N ILE A 161 33.87 -42.60 -18.00
CA ILE A 161 35.23 -42.82 -17.51
C ILE A 161 35.29 -44.09 -16.66
N ARG A 162 34.32 -44.30 -15.76
CA ARG A 162 34.27 -45.51 -14.94
C ARG A 162 34.15 -46.77 -15.78
N LYS A 163 33.26 -46.77 -16.79
CA LYS A 163 33.11 -47.90 -17.72
C LYS A 163 34.39 -48.16 -18.52
N SER A 164 35.10 -47.13 -18.96
CA SER A 164 36.36 -47.30 -19.70
C SER A 164 37.49 -47.83 -18.80
N PHE A 165 37.55 -47.38 -17.54
CA PHE A 165 38.46 -47.93 -16.53
C PHE A 165 38.15 -49.39 -16.20
N GLU A 166 36.89 -49.74 -15.98
CA GLU A 166 36.46 -51.13 -15.73
C GLU A 166 36.83 -52.05 -16.89
N GLY A 167 36.53 -51.65 -18.14
CA GLY A 167 36.93 -52.41 -19.32
C GLY A 167 38.46 -52.47 -19.54
N GLY A 168 39.20 -51.45 -19.11
CA GLY A 168 40.66 -51.43 -19.12
C GLY A 168 41.26 -52.42 -18.10
N LEU A 169 40.69 -52.47 -16.89
CA LEU A 169 41.07 -53.41 -15.83
C LEU A 169 40.77 -54.85 -16.24
N GLU A 170 39.62 -55.11 -16.87
CA GLU A 170 39.26 -56.44 -17.37
C GLU A 170 40.28 -56.93 -18.42
N LYS A 171 40.62 -56.09 -19.40
CA LYS A 171 41.66 -56.40 -20.40
C LYS A 171 43.04 -56.61 -19.79
N ALA A 172 43.39 -55.82 -18.77
CA ALA A 172 44.65 -55.98 -18.04
C ALA A 172 44.69 -57.29 -17.23
N ALA A 173 43.56 -57.69 -16.64
CA ALA A 173 43.43 -58.97 -15.95
C ALA A 173 43.54 -60.14 -16.94
N GLU A 174 42.91 -60.05 -18.11
CA GLU A 174 43.02 -61.06 -19.18
C GLU A 174 44.46 -61.20 -19.69
N SER A 175 45.18 -60.09 -19.91
CA SER A 175 46.57 -60.13 -20.36
C SER A 175 47.51 -60.66 -19.28
N ALA A 176 47.29 -60.28 -18.02
CA ALA A 176 48.00 -60.87 -16.88
C ALA A 176 47.75 -62.39 -16.79
N ALA A 177 46.51 -62.85 -16.95
CA ALA A 177 46.20 -64.28 -16.96
C ALA A 177 46.92 -65.03 -18.11
N LYS A 178 46.97 -64.44 -19.32
CA LYS A 178 47.70 -65.02 -20.46
C LYS A 178 49.20 -65.10 -20.21
N THR A 179 49.83 -64.02 -19.73
CA THR A 179 51.27 -64.01 -19.43
C THR A 179 51.63 -64.97 -18.30
N VAL A 180 50.78 -65.10 -17.28
CA VAL A 180 50.94 -66.12 -16.23
C VAL A 180 50.83 -67.53 -16.81
N ALA A 181 49.86 -67.78 -17.69
CA ALA A 181 49.72 -69.09 -18.36
C ALA A 181 50.93 -69.42 -19.25
N GLU A 182 51.44 -68.45 -20.02
CA GLU A 182 52.66 -68.59 -20.84
C GLU A 182 53.88 -68.87 -19.96
N ALA A 183 54.06 -68.13 -18.86
CA ALA A 183 55.14 -68.37 -17.90
C ALA A 183 55.06 -69.77 -17.28
N HIS A 184 53.87 -70.23 -16.89
CA HIS A 184 53.67 -71.60 -16.40
C HIS A 184 54.01 -72.65 -17.45
N ALA A 185 53.64 -72.45 -18.71
CA ALA A 185 54.00 -73.35 -19.81
C ALA A 185 55.52 -73.42 -20.02
N MET A 186 56.21 -72.27 -20.00
CA MET A 186 57.69 -72.23 -20.08
C MET A 186 58.35 -72.95 -18.90
N ILE A 187 57.84 -72.78 -17.67
CA ILE A 187 58.34 -73.49 -16.49
C ILE A 187 58.15 -75.00 -16.66
N GLN A 188 56.99 -75.46 -17.14
CA GLN A 188 56.74 -76.88 -17.40
C GLN A 188 57.67 -77.44 -18.48
N GLU A 189 57.96 -76.68 -19.54
CA GLU A 189 58.90 -77.11 -20.57
C GLU A 189 60.34 -77.17 -20.04
N ALA A 190 60.76 -76.16 -19.29
CA ALA A 190 62.08 -76.11 -18.65
C ALA A 190 62.26 -77.26 -17.65
N THR A 191 61.26 -77.57 -16.83
CA THR A 191 61.29 -78.73 -15.91
C THR A 191 61.40 -80.04 -16.68
N ARG A 192 60.66 -80.21 -17.79
CA ARG A 192 60.75 -81.40 -18.66
C ARG A 192 62.14 -81.54 -19.29
N ILE A 193 62.76 -80.45 -19.72
CA ILE A 193 64.13 -80.45 -20.25
C ILE A 193 65.12 -80.81 -19.14
N ALA A 194 64.98 -80.22 -17.96
CA ALA A 194 65.83 -80.51 -16.80
C ALA A 194 65.72 -81.99 -16.38
N GLU A 195 64.52 -82.56 -16.34
CA GLU A 195 64.31 -83.98 -16.06
C GLU A 195 64.97 -84.88 -17.11
N LYS A 196 64.83 -84.57 -18.41
CA LYS A 196 65.53 -85.28 -19.49
C LYS A 196 67.04 -85.20 -19.34
N ALA A 197 67.58 -84.03 -19.02
CA ALA A 197 69.01 -83.82 -18.81
C ALA A 197 69.52 -84.60 -17.58
N VAL A 198 68.77 -84.61 -16.47
CA VAL A 198 69.08 -85.41 -15.28
C VAL A 198 69.03 -86.91 -15.59
N ALA A 199 68.04 -87.37 -16.35
CA ALA A 199 67.93 -88.77 -16.78
C ALA A 199 69.12 -89.16 -17.69
N PHE A 200 69.52 -88.29 -18.62
CA PHE A 200 70.68 -88.48 -19.49
C PHE A 200 71.99 -88.50 -18.68
N ALA A 201 72.15 -87.59 -17.71
CA ALA A 201 73.28 -87.57 -16.80
C ALA A 201 73.35 -88.85 -15.94
N LYS A 202 72.22 -89.35 -15.43
CA LYS A 202 72.14 -90.65 -14.72
C LYS A 202 72.54 -91.82 -15.63
N LYS A 203 72.11 -91.84 -16.90
CA LYS A 203 72.55 -92.83 -17.90
C LYS A 203 74.05 -92.74 -18.17
N ASN A 204 74.61 -91.54 -18.35
CA ASN A 204 76.05 -91.33 -18.54
C ASN A 204 76.89 -91.61 -17.29
N LYS A 205 76.36 -91.46 -16.07
CA LYS A 205 77.01 -91.90 -14.82
C LYS A 205 77.11 -93.43 -14.75
N LYS A 206 76.15 -94.17 -15.31
CA LYS A 206 76.24 -95.64 -15.45
C LYS A 206 77.28 -96.07 -16.50
N VAL A 207 77.46 -95.30 -17.59
CA VAL A 207 78.49 -95.55 -18.61
C VAL A 207 79.90 -95.18 -18.11
N SER A 208 80.05 -94.10 -17.35
CA SER A 208 81.34 -93.69 -16.77
C SER A 208 81.78 -94.52 -15.56
N ARG A 209 80.85 -95.22 -14.86
CA ARG A 209 81.21 -96.27 -13.88
C ARG A 209 81.82 -97.53 -14.52
N LYS A 210 81.69 -97.75 -15.84
CA LYS A 210 82.45 -98.78 -16.56
C LYS A 210 83.81 -98.30 -17.10
N LYS A 211 84.08 -97.00 -17.17
CA LYS A 211 85.31 -96.44 -17.79
C LYS A 211 86.32 -95.81 -16.83
N LYS A 212 86.00 -95.65 -15.53
CA LYS A 212 86.97 -95.22 -14.49
C LYS A 212 87.69 -96.39 -13.82
N ARG A 213 88.37 -97.18 -14.66
CA ARG A 213 89.46 -98.08 -14.24
C ARG A 213 90.61 -97.91 -15.24
N ASN A 214 91.06 -96.67 -15.42
CA ASN A 214 92.40 -96.33 -15.90
C ASN A 214 92.59 -94.82 -15.80
N ARG A 215 93.43 -94.43 -14.85
CA ARG A 215 93.96 -93.08 -14.68
C ARG A 215 95.48 -93.22 -14.82
N PRO A 216 96.15 -92.35 -15.57
CA PRO A 216 97.37 -91.78 -15.03
C PRO A 216 97.32 -90.25 -14.95
N LYS A 217 98.28 -89.76 -14.16
CA LYS A 217 98.44 -88.43 -13.56
C LYS A 217 99.08 -87.43 -14.52
N ARG A 218 98.81 -86.12 -14.33
CA ARG A 218 99.75 -84.96 -14.39
C ARG A 218 98.93 -83.64 -14.27
N THR A 219 99.00 -82.92 -13.15
CA THR A 219 99.85 -81.72 -12.85
C THR A 219 99.67 -80.58 -13.87
N LYS A 220 98.95 -79.50 -13.54
CA LYS A 220 99.30 -78.26 -12.78
C LYS A 220 99.86 -77.13 -13.68
N LYS A 221 99.42 -75.89 -13.36
CA LYS A 221 99.77 -74.53 -13.88
C LYS A 221 98.95 -74.09 -15.10
N SER A 222 98.48 -72.86 -15.26
CA SER A 222 98.45 -71.60 -14.49
C SER A 222 97.48 -70.68 -15.27
N GLY A 223 96.86 -69.69 -14.60
CA GLY A 223 96.06 -68.63 -15.27
C GLY A 223 96.91 -67.70 -16.16
N PRO A 224 96.48 -66.49 -16.52
CA PRO A 224 95.26 -65.76 -16.11
C PRO A 224 94.59 -64.92 -17.26
N ASP A 225 93.71 -63.97 -16.90
CA ASP A 225 93.41 -62.69 -17.60
C ASP A 225 92.64 -62.76 -18.94
N HIS A 226 91.80 -61.82 -19.38
CA HIS A 226 91.10 -60.62 -18.90
C HIS A 226 90.18 -60.20 -20.09
N TRP A 227 89.37 -59.15 -19.93
CA TRP A 227 88.71 -58.36 -21.00
C TRP A 227 87.56 -59.03 -21.78
N SER A 228 86.56 -58.33 -22.31
CA SER A 228 85.92 -57.00 -22.19
C SER A 228 84.94 -57.00 -23.37
N GLY A 229 83.74 -56.45 -23.26
CA GLY A 229 82.82 -56.40 -24.40
C GLY A 229 81.69 -55.42 -24.18
N SER A 230 81.93 -54.22 -24.68
CA SER A 230 81.03 -53.07 -24.77
C SER A 230 79.90 -53.28 -25.78
N ASP A 231 79.07 -52.23 -25.89
CA ASP A 231 78.16 -51.87 -27.00
C ASP A 231 76.72 -52.40 -26.83
N VAL A 232 75.64 -51.61 -26.88
CA VAL A 232 75.34 -50.20 -27.15
C VAL A 232 74.02 -49.90 -26.45
#